data_AF-A0A378VWB9-F1
#
_entry.id   AF-A0A378VWB9-F1
#
_cell.length_a   1.000
_cell.length_b   1.000
_cell.length_c   1.000
_cell.angle_alpha   90.00
_cell.angle_beta   90.00
_cell.angle_gamma   90.00
#
_symmetry.space_group_name_H-M   'P 1'
#
loop_
_entity.id
_entity.type
_entity.pdbx_description
1 polymer ?
#
loop_
_entity_poly.entity_id
_entity_poly.type
_entity_poly.pdbx_seq_one_letter_code
_entity_poly.pdbx_strand_id
1 'polypeptide(L)' 'MNIIHQLTGGLRSSMGYLGCANIAEMHEKAEFVEITSAGMSESHVHDVQITKEAPNYHR' A
#
# COMPACT_ATOMS: atom_id res chain seq x y z
N MET A 1 16.67 9.26 3.15
CA MET A 1 15.28 9.01 3.58
C MET A 1 15.26 7.66 4.30
N ASN A 2 14.97 7.60 5.60
CA ASN A 2 15.07 6.36 6.39
C ASN A 2 13.95 5.37 6.00
N ILE A 3 14.27 4.09 5.78
CA ILE A 3 13.32 3.01 5.45
C ILE A 3 12.16 2.95 6.46
N ILE A 4 12.45 3.17 7.74
CA ILE A 4 11.45 3.19 8.81
C ILE A 4 10.37 4.26 8.56
N HIS A 5 10.74 5.41 8.01
CA HIS A 5 9.79 6.48 7.71
C HIS A 5 8.82 6.10 6.58
N GLN A 6 9.30 5.39 5.55
CA GLN A 6 8.44 4.92 4.46
C GLN A 6 7.47 3.84 4.96
N LEU A 7 7.96 2.88 5.74
CA LEU A 7 7.12 1.82 6.32
C LEU A 7 6.06 2.38 7.27
N THR A 8 6.44 3.29 8.16
CA THR A 8 5.49 3.94 9.09
C THR A 8 4.52 4.88 8.37
N GLY A 9 4.96 5.54 7.30
CA GLY A 9 4.09 6.34 6.43
C GLY A 9 3.00 5.51 5.74
N GLY A 10 3.38 4.37 5.15
CA GLY A 10 2.44 3.45 4.52
C GLY A 10 1.41 2.89 5.51
N LEU A 11 1.86 2.47 6.69
CA LEU A 11 0.96 1.99 7.75
C LEU A 11 -0.04 3.05 8.22
N ARG A 12 0.41 4.30 8.40
CA ARG A 12 -0.51 5.39 8.78
C ARG A 12 -1.52 5.71 7.69
N SER A 13 -1.11 5.64 6.43
CA SER A 13 -2.02 5.80 5.29
C SER A 13 -3.12 4.74 5.29
N SER A 14 -2.77 3.46 5.47
CA SER A 14 -3.76 2.37 5.52
C SER A 14 -4.70 2.48 6.73
N MET A 15 -4.17 2.82 7.91
CA MET A 15 -5.00 3.11 9.10
C MET A 15 -5.98 4.27 8.86
N GLY A 16 -5.57 5.29 8.09
CA GLY A 16 -6.43 6.40 7.68
C GLY A 16 -7.60 5.94 6.79
N TYR A 17 -7.33 5.10 5.78
CA TYR A 17 -8.39 4.52 4.93
C TYR A 17 -9.39 3.68 5.72
N LEU A 18 -8.92 2.95 6.73
CA LEU A 18 -9.75 2.12 7.61
C LEU A 18 -10.40 2.90 8.76
N GLY A 19 -10.11 4.20 8.92
CA GLY A 19 -10.62 5.02 10.03
C GLY A 19 -10.20 4.50 11.42
N CYS A 20 -8.99 3.92 11.54
CA CYS A 20 -8.48 3.33 12.77
C CYS A 20 -7.49 4.27 13.47
N ALA A 21 -7.73 4.58 14.74
CA ALA A 21 -6.86 5.48 15.51
C ALA A 21 -5.61 4.79 16.07
N ASN A 22 -5.62 3.46 16.17
CA ASN A 22 -4.54 2.65 16.72
C ASN A 22 -4.51 1.24 16.09
N ILE A 23 -3.46 0.48 16.41
CA ILE A 23 -3.22 -0.86 15.83
C ILE A 23 -4.25 -1.88 16.32
N ALA A 24 -4.72 -1.78 17.56
CA ALA A 24 -5.74 -2.68 18.08
C ALA A 24 -7.06 -2.54 17.30
N GLU A 25 -7.48 -1.31 17.04
CA GLU A 25 -8.65 -1.03 16.20
C GLU A 25 -8.47 -1.54 14.77
N MET A 26 -7.28 -1.40 14.19
CA MET A 26 -7.00 -1.94 12.86
C MET A 26 -7.12 -3.46 12.83
N HIS A 27 -6.61 -4.16 13.85
CA HIS A 27 -6.75 -5.61 13.94
C HIS A 27 -8.21 -6.06 14.12
N GLU A 28 -9.03 -5.26 14.79
CA GLU A 28 -10.44 -5.57 15.02
C GLU A 28 -11.33 -5.28 13.82
N LYS A 29 -11.07 -4.16 13.10
CA LYS A 29 -11.94 -3.64 12.04
C LYS A 29 -11.49 -3.99 10.63
N ALA A 30 -10.25 -4.42 10.43
CA ALA A 30 -9.75 -4.71 9.09
C ALA A 30 -10.49 -5.89 8.46
N GLU A 31 -11.06 -5.65 7.29
CA GLU A 31 -11.68 -6.67 6.46
C GLU A 31 -10.81 -6.92 5.23
N PHE A 32 -10.77 -8.17 4.80
CA PHE A 32 -10.03 -8.60 3.62
C PHE A 32 -10.98 -9.24 2.63
N VAL A 33 -10.73 -9.00 1.35
CA VAL A 33 -11.46 -9.63 0.24
C VAL A 33 -10.50 -10.47 -0.58
N GLU A 34 -10.99 -11.59 -1.10
CA GLU A 34 -10.23 -12.39 -2.04
C GLU A 34 -10.17 -11.67 -3.40
N ILE A 35 -8.98 -11.58 -3.97
CA ILE A 35 -8.76 -11.00 -5.29
C ILE A 35 -8.34 -12.08 -6.28
N THR A 36 -8.71 -11.90 -7.54
CA THR A 36 -8.26 -12.77 -8.62
C THR A 36 -6.86 -12.38 -9.09
N SER A 37 -6.22 -13.24 -9.89
CA SER A 37 -4.93 -12.93 -10.54
C SER A 37 -5.00 -11.64 -11.37
N ALA A 38 -6.14 -11.37 -12.00
CA ALA A 38 -6.37 -10.13 -12.74
C ALA A 38 -6.43 -8.91 -11.81
N GLY A 39 -7.11 -9.03 -10.66
CA GLY A 39 -7.14 -7.97 -9.63
C GLY A 39 -5.76 -7.67 -9.03
N MET A 40 -4.88 -8.67 -8.95
CA MET A 40 -3.49 -8.46 -8.55
C MET A 40 -2.70 -7.65 -9.59
N SER A 41 -2.88 -7.94 -10.88
CA SER A 41 -2.29 -7.13 -11.97
C SER A 41 -2.84 -5.70 -11.97
N GLU A 42 -4.13 -5.53 -11.69
CA GLU A 42 -4.76 -4.21 -11.57
C GLU A 42 -4.23 -3.41 -10.35
N SER A 43 -3.98 -4.08 -9.23
CA SER A 43 -3.46 -3.43 -8.03
C SER A 43 -2.02 -2.92 -8.20
N HIS A 44 -1.27 -3.49 -9.14
CA HIS A 44 0.06 -3.02 -9.51
C HIS A 44 -0.01 -1.99 -10.63
N VAL A 45 1.06 -1.19 -10.79
CA VAL A 45 1.16 -0.25 -11.91
C VAL A 45 1.05 -1.04 -13.22
N HIS A 46 -0.02 -0.79 -13.96
CA HIS A 46 -0.29 -1.39 -15.26
C HIS A 46 -0.65 -0.27 -16.27
N ASP A 47 -0.45 -0.54 -17.56
CA ASP A 47 -0.77 0.35 -18.69
C ASP A 47 -0.12 1.74 -18.71
N VAL A 48 1.03 1.91 -18.07
CA VAL A 48 1.86 3.12 -18.17
C VAL A 48 3.26 2.75 -18.66
N GLN A 49 3.70 3.29 -19.81
CA GLN A 49 5.12 3.36 -20.11
C GLN A 49 5.75 4.35 -19.13
N ILE A 50 6.60 3.87 -18.23
CA ILE A 50 7.36 4.70 -17.30
C ILE A 50 8.27 5.62 -18.13
N THR A 51 7.85 6.85 -18.39
CA THR A 51 8.61 7.83 -19.20
C THR A 51 9.65 8.61 -18.38
N LYS A 52 9.62 8.51 -17.05
CA LYS A 52 10.69 8.95 -16.16
C LYS A 52 10.87 7.94 -15.04
N GLU A 53 12.07 7.38 -14.92
CA GLU A 53 12.46 6.50 -13.83
C GLU A 53 12.30 7.22 -12.49
N ALA A 54 11.50 6.63 -11.59
CA ALA A 54 11.43 7.08 -10.21
C ALA A 54 12.67 6.55 -9.46
N PRO A 55 13.39 7.38 -8.70
CA PRO A 55 14.68 7.04 -8.06
C PRO A 55 14.60 5.99 -6.94
N ASN A 56 13.46 5.31 -6.79
CA ASN A 56 13.15 4.38 -5.71
C ASN A 56 12.66 3.02 -6.23
N TYR A 57 12.92 2.68 -7.49
CA TYR A 57 12.68 1.35 -8.06
C TYR A 57 14.00 0.71 -8.47
N HIS A 58 14.66 0.04 -7.53
CA HIS A 58 15.78 -0.85 -7.83
C HIS A 58 15.28 -2.29 -7.72
N ARG A 59 15.36 -3.02 -8.84
CA ARG A 59 15.29 -4.48 -8.83
C ARG A 59 16.54 -5.06 -8.20
#